data_AF-A0A818PXQ5-F1
#
_entry.id   AF-A0A818PXQ5-F1
#
_cell.length_a   1.000
_cell.length_b   1.000
_cell.length_c   1.000
_cell.angle_alpha   90.00
_cell.angle_beta   90.00
_cell.angle_gamma   90.00
#
_symmetry.space_group_name_H-M   'P 1'
#
loop_
_entity.id
_entity.type
_entity.pdbx_description
1 polymer ?
#
loop_
_entity_poly.entity_id
_entity_poly.type
_entity_poly.pdbx_seq_one_letter_code
_entity_poly.pdbx_strand_id
1 'polypeptide(L)' 'ISVILKKVANFEGIQLPIDLANRIGEKSQRNLRRALLMFQTCTTQKVPLTKDQQITEPDWEIYLRDTARMIGEQQTPQR' A
#
# COMPACT_ATOMS: atom_id res chain seq x y z
N ILE A 1 -4.39 8.72 10.31
CA ILE A 1 -3.80 8.79 8.94
C ILE A 1 -4.86 9.04 7.88
N SER A 2 -6.00 8.33 7.90
CA SER A 2 -7.09 8.49 6.91
C SER A 2 -7.61 9.93 6.74
N VAL A 3 -7.66 10.72 7.83
CA VAL A 3 -8.05 12.15 7.80
C VAL A 3 -7.08 12.99 6.96
N ILE A 4 -5.78 12.73 7.06
CA ILE A 4 -4.75 13.47 6.32
C ILE A 4 -4.79 13.08 4.85
N LEU A 5 -4.95 11.77 4.54
CA LEU A 5 -5.10 11.30 3.17
C LEU A 5 -6.30 11.93 2.46
N LYS A 6 -7.46 12.02 3.14
CA LYS A 6 -8.64 12.71 2.60
C LYS A 6 -8.38 14.20 2.35
N LYS A 7 -7.67 14.88 3.25
CA LYS A 7 -7.31 16.29 3.03
C LYS A 7 -6.43 16.43 1.78
N VAL A 8 -5.40 15.61 1.62
CA VAL A 8 -4.51 15.63 0.44
C VAL A 8 -5.28 15.31 -0.84
N ALA A 9 -6.12 14.27 -0.83
CA ALA A 9 -6.95 13.92 -1.98
C ALA A 9 -7.90 15.07 -2.39
N ASN A 10 -8.49 15.77 -1.42
CA ASN A 10 -9.32 16.95 -1.69
C ASN A 10 -8.51 18.10 -2.32
N PHE A 11 -7.27 18.33 -1.87
CA PHE A 11 -6.39 19.34 -2.48
C PHE A 11 -6.00 18.97 -3.92
N GLU A 12 -5.86 17.70 -4.23
CA GLU A 12 -5.57 17.20 -5.58
C GLU A 12 -6.84 17.06 -6.45
N GLY A 13 -8.02 17.35 -5.92
CA GLY A 13 -9.29 17.20 -6.63
C GLY A 13 -9.70 15.73 -6.88
N ILE A 14 -9.10 14.78 -6.16
CA ILE A 14 -9.32 13.35 -6.30
C ILE A 14 -10.34 12.88 -5.25
N GLN A 15 -11.39 12.19 -5.70
CA GLN A 15 -12.35 11.57 -4.79
C GLN A 15 -11.77 10.28 -4.20
N LEU A 16 -11.33 10.34 -2.94
CA LEU A 16 -10.82 9.18 -2.20
C LEU A 16 -11.94 8.52 -1.35
N PRO A 17 -12.35 7.27 -1.67
CA PRO A 17 -13.30 6.53 -0.84
C PRO A 17 -12.77 6.33 0.58
N ILE A 18 -13.64 6.45 1.59
CA ILE A 18 -13.25 6.27 3.00
C ILE A 18 -12.72 4.85 3.26
N ASP A 19 -13.30 3.84 2.62
CA ASP A 19 -12.91 2.45 2.76
C ASP A 19 -11.45 2.25 2.29
N LEU A 20 -11.10 2.83 1.14
CA LEU A 20 -9.73 2.79 0.61
C LEU A 20 -8.76 3.57 1.51
N ALA A 21 -9.16 4.75 2.01
CA ALA A 21 -8.33 5.55 2.93
C ALA A 21 -8.01 4.81 4.23
N ASN A 22 -8.96 4.03 4.77
CA ASN A 22 -8.75 3.22 5.96
C ASN A 22 -7.81 2.05 5.68
N ARG A 23 -8.01 1.33 4.56
CA ARG A 23 -7.13 0.23 4.15
C ARG A 23 -5.69 0.71 3.92
N ILE A 24 -5.49 1.87 3.30
CA ILE A 24 -4.15 2.49 3.16
C ILE A 24 -3.57 2.82 4.54
N GLY A 25 -4.37 3.39 5.46
CA GLY A 25 -3.94 3.69 6.81
C GLY A 25 -3.50 2.47 7.63
N GLU A 26 -4.17 1.33 7.43
CA GLU A 26 -3.80 0.05 8.04
C GLU A 26 -2.52 -0.52 7.42
N LYS A 27 -2.45 -0.60 6.09
CA LYS A 27 -1.29 -1.11 5.33
C LYS A 27 -0.03 -0.25 5.49
N SER A 28 -0.18 1.03 5.81
CA SER A 28 0.95 1.93 6.03
C SER A 28 1.59 1.78 7.41
N GLN A 29 1.05 0.94 8.31
CA GLN A 29 1.61 0.67 9.64
C GLN A 29 1.90 1.94 10.46
N ARG A 30 0.95 2.88 10.47
CA ARG A 30 1.09 4.20 11.13
C ARG A 30 2.20 5.11 10.55
N ASN A 31 2.79 4.77 9.41
CA ASN A 31 3.73 5.63 8.69
C ASN A 31 2.99 6.50 7.66
N LEU A 32 3.01 7.81 7.86
CA LEU A 32 2.31 8.76 6.98
C LEU A 32 2.97 8.90 5.61
N ARG A 33 4.30 8.91 5.53
CA ARG A 33 5.03 8.99 4.26
C ARG A 33 4.70 7.79 3.37
N ARG A 34 4.70 6.60 3.97
CA ARG A 34 4.31 5.35 3.31
C ARG A 34 2.87 5.39 2.83
N ALA A 35 1.95 5.92 3.64
CA ALA A 35 0.54 6.09 3.25
C ALA A 35 0.37 7.00 2.04
N LEU A 36 1.11 8.11 1.98
CA LEU A 36 1.06 9.05 0.85
C LEU A 36 1.62 8.44 -0.44
N LEU A 37 2.74 7.71 -0.35
CA LEU A 37 3.29 6.99 -1.48
C LEU A 37 2.32 5.91 -1.99
N MET A 38 1.71 5.13 -1.09
CA MET A 38 0.69 4.16 -1.45
C MET A 38 -0.52 4.81 -2.15
N PHE A 39 -0.96 5.98 -1.67
CA PHE A 39 -2.03 6.74 -2.29
C PHE A 39 -1.66 7.19 -3.71
N GLN A 40 -0.46 7.76 -3.91
CA GLN A 40 0.03 8.17 -5.24
C GLN A 40 0.16 6.99 -6.22
N THR A 41 0.61 5.83 -5.73
CA THR A 41 0.66 4.61 -6.54
C THR A 41 -0.74 4.18 -6.95
N CYS A 42 -1.72 4.23 -6.03
CA CYS A 42 -3.11 3.89 -6.35
C CYS A 42 -3.73 4.83 -7.39
N THR A 43 -3.46 6.14 -7.30
CA THR A 43 -3.96 7.12 -8.27
C THR A 43 -3.31 6.97 -9.64
N THR A 44 -2.03 6.62 -9.69
CA THR A 44 -1.30 6.38 -10.95
C THR A 44 -1.78 5.09 -11.66
N GLN A 45 -2.16 4.06 -10.90
CA GLN A 45 -2.60 2.78 -11.46
C GLN A 45 -4.00 2.83 -12.06
N LYS A 46 -4.94 3.54 -11.40
CA LYS A 46 -6.34 3.55 -11.83
C LYS A 46 -7.06 4.83 -11.39
N VAL A 47 -7.72 5.47 -12.35
CA VAL A 47 -8.67 6.56 -12.12
C VAL A 47 -9.98 6.22 -12.84
N PRO A 48 -11.14 6.22 -12.16
CA PRO A 48 -11.38 6.62 -10.77
C PRO A 48 -11.01 5.54 -9.72
N LEU A 49 -10.66 6.00 -8.51
CA LEU A 49 -10.36 5.13 -7.37
C LEU A 49 -11.60 4.33 -6.95
N THR A 50 -11.40 3.05 -6.64
CA THR A 50 -12.48 2.13 -6.22
C THR A 50 -12.24 1.63 -4.80
N LYS A 51 -13.30 1.30 -4.07
CA LYS A 51 -13.22 0.85 -2.67
C LYS A 51 -12.38 -0.43 -2.51
N ASP A 52 -12.52 -1.34 -3.47
CA ASP A 52 -11.87 -2.66 -3.49
C ASP A 52 -10.52 -2.66 -4.22
N GLN A 53 -10.00 -1.48 -4.58
CA GLN A 53 -8.72 -1.39 -5.26
C GLN A 53 -7.62 -2.07 -4.43
N GLN A 54 -6.77 -2.84 -5.11
CA GLN A 54 -5.62 -3.47 -4.49
C GLN A 54 -4.56 -2.40 -4.21
N ILE A 55 -4.08 -2.34 -2.97
CA ILE A 55 -3.02 -1.43 -2.57
C ILE A 55 -1.71 -2.11 -2.87
N THR A 56 -0.91 -1.52 -3.76
CA THR A 56 0.43 -2.03 -4.08
C THR A 56 1.36 -1.78 -2.91
N GLU A 57 2.00 -2.85 -2.47
CA GLU A 57 3.07 -2.82 -1.48
C GLU A 57 4.41 -2.54 -2.17
N PRO A 58 5.40 -1.97 -1.46
CA PRO A 58 6.72 -1.76 -2.03
C PRO A 58 7.38 -3.09 -2.44
N ASP A 59 8.06 -3.10 -3.59
CA ASP A 59 8.69 -4.32 -4.13
C ASP A 59 9.69 -4.97 -3.14
N TRP A 60 10.43 -4.16 -2.39
CA TRP A 60 11.39 -4.66 -1.39
C TRP A 60 10.71 -5.46 -0.27
N GLU A 61 9.46 -5.14 0.07
CA GLU A 61 8.72 -5.83 1.13
C GLU A 61 8.15 -7.15 0.64
N ILE A 62 7.72 -7.19 -0.63
CA ILE A 62 7.34 -8.42 -1.31
C ILE A 62 8.55 -9.36 -1.37
N TYR A 63 9.69 -8.85 -1.84
CA TYR A 63 10.93 -9.61 -1.93
C TYR A 63 11.39 -10.13 -0.56
N LEU A 64 11.30 -9.31 0.49
CA LEU A 64 11.63 -9.71 1.85
C LEU A 64 10.72 -10.85 2.34
N ARG A 65 9.41 -10.75 2.08
CA ARG A 65 8.42 -11.77 2.44
C ARG A 65 8.67 -13.09 1.70
N ASP A 66 8.92 -13.01 0.40
CA ASP A 66 9.22 -14.19 -0.41
C ASP A 66 10.55 -14.85 0.02
N THR A 67 11.58 -14.05 0.31
CA THR A 67 12.85 -14.56 0.83
C THR A 67 12.65 -15.26 2.17
N ALA A 68 11.89 -14.66 3.09
CA ALA A 68 11.56 -15.28 4.38
C ALA A 68 10.78 -16.59 4.21
N ARG A 69 9.85 -16.65 3.25
CA ARG A 69 9.13 -17.89 2.90
C ARG A 69 10.10 -18.95 2.38
N MET A 70 10.98 -18.61 1.45
CA MET A 70 11.96 -19.55 0.88
C MET A 70 12.88 -20.14 1.95
N ILE A 71 13.34 -19.33 2.91
CA ILE A 71 14.15 -19.80 4.05
C ILE A 71 13.36 -20.80 4.92
N GLY A 72 12.06 -20.57 5.10
CA GLY A 72 11.19 -21.48 5.83
C GLY A 72 10.90 -22.79 5.09
N GLU A 73 10.77 -22.74 3.76
CA GLU A 73 10.47 -23.90 2.91
C GLU A 73 11.68 -24.82 2.71
N GLN A 74 12.88 -24.25 2.56
CA GLN A 74 14.11 -25.00 2.35
C GLN A 74 15.18 -24.59 3.35
N GLN A 75 15.42 -25.48 4.32
CA GLN A 75 16.43 -25.30 5.37
C GLN A 75 17.72 -26.09 5.11
N THR A 76 17.83 -26.72 3.93
CA THR A 76 19.00 -27.52 3.55
C THR A 76 19.76 -26.85 2.41
N PRO A 77 21.09 -26.78 2.45
CA PRO A 77 21.88 -26.22 1.36
C PRO A 77 21.65 -27.03 0.07
N GLN A 78 21.26 -26.35 -1.01
CA GLN A 78 21.32 -26.93 -2.35
C GLN A 78 22.80 -27.03 -2.74
N ARG A 79 23.23 -28.25 -3.07
CA ARG A 79 24.59 -28.54 -3.54
C ARG A 79 24.79 -28.10 -4.98
#